data_AF-A0A954TI40-F1
#
_entry.id   AF-A0A954TI40-F1
#
_cell.length_a   1.000
_cell.length_b   1.000
_cell.length_c   1.000
_cell.angle_alpha   90.00
_cell.angle_beta   90.00
_cell.angle_gamma   90.00
#
_symmetry.space_group_name_H-M   'P 1'
#
loop_
_entity.id
_entity.type
_entity.pdbx_description
1 polymer ?
#
loop_
_entity_poly.entity_id
_entity_poly.type
_entity_poly.pdbx_seq_one_letter_code
_entity_poly.pdbx_strand_id
1 'polypeptide(L)'
;VVPAFPIGDYVEVHLQLGDARTFVPRYFGGNIDGSAAGPGFNAIYFDPFSPETNPELWTESVFRQAADALAPGGSFTSYCVKSAVRRQLQAAGLKVTRLPGPLGGKREVLLALALPATSPSGS
;
A
#
# COMPACT_ATOMS: atom_id res chain seq x y z
N VAL A 1 9.58 -17.06 -8.35
CA VAL A 1 9.57 -16.09 -9.48
C VAL A 1 8.12 -15.73 -9.70
N VAL A 2 7.75 -14.44 -9.58
CA VAL A 2 6.42 -13.98 -10.00
C VAL A 2 6.43 -13.85 -11.50
N PRO A 3 5.46 -14.42 -12.22
CA PRO A 3 5.38 -14.26 -13.66
C PRO A 3 5.09 -12.79 -14.00
N ALA A 4 5.89 -12.24 -14.91
CA ALA A 4 5.69 -10.94 -15.51
C ALA A 4 4.97 -11.11 -16.86
N PHE A 5 3.95 -10.28 -17.08
CA PHE A 5 3.13 -10.28 -18.29
C PHE A 5 3.22 -8.90 -18.95
N PRO A 6 3.95 -8.73 -20.07
CA PRO A 6 4.00 -7.46 -20.77
C PRO A 6 2.66 -7.15 -21.45
N ILE A 7 2.26 -5.88 -21.40
CA ILE A 7 1.12 -5.30 -22.09
C ILE A 7 1.64 -4.15 -22.97
N GLY A 8 1.95 -4.46 -24.22
CA GLY A 8 2.67 -3.54 -25.11
C GLY A 8 4.09 -3.28 -24.61
N ASP A 9 4.64 -2.12 -24.96
CA ASP A 9 6.06 -1.80 -24.71
C ASP A 9 6.32 -1.09 -23.38
N TYR A 10 5.27 -0.68 -22.67
CA TYR A 10 5.37 0.26 -21.54
C TYR A 10 4.81 -0.26 -20.22
N VAL A 11 4.03 -1.35 -20.26
CA VAL A 11 3.34 -1.85 -19.08
C VAL A 11 3.75 -3.30 -18.85
N GLU A 12 4.16 -3.59 -17.64
CA GLU A 12 4.43 -4.94 -17.17
C GLU A 12 3.54 -5.23 -15.96
N VAL A 13 2.83 -6.37 -15.99
CA VAL A 13 1.96 -6.79 -14.91
C VAL A 13 2.56 -7.99 -14.20
N HIS A 14 2.67 -7.88 -12.89
CA HIS A 14 3.12 -8.94 -12.00
C HIS A 14 1.93 -9.49 -11.22
N LEU A 15 1.60 -10.77 -11.42
CA LEU A 15 0.47 -11.42 -10.75
C LEU A 15 0.95 -12.44 -9.72
N GLN A 16 0.56 -12.22 -8.47
CA GLN A 16 0.80 -13.14 -7.37
C GLN A 16 -0.51 -13.80 -6.94
N LEU A 17 -0.56 -15.13 -7.02
CA LEU A 17 -1.71 -15.92 -6.59
C LEU A 17 -1.46 -16.55 -5.22
N GLY A 18 -2.45 -16.46 -4.33
CA GLY A 18 -2.49 -17.10 -3.01
C GLY A 18 -3.03 -16.16 -1.93
N ASP A 19 -2.59 -16.34 -0.68
CA ASP A 19 -3.04 -15.53 0.46
C ASP A 19 -2.29 -14.19 0.58
N ALA A 20 -3.00 -13.09 0.40
CA ALA A 20 -2.49 -11.72 0.52
C ALA A 20 -1.70 -11.44 1.80
N ARG A 21 -2.03 -12.12 2.92
CA ARG A 21 -1.33 -11.98 4.20
C ARG A 21 0.11 -12.46 4.18
N THR A 22 0.48 -13.28 3.20
CA THR A 22 1.78 -13.94 3.10
C THR A 22 2.76 -13.24 2.16
N PHE A 23 2.28 -12.33 1.30
CA PHE A 23 3.06 -11.85 0.16
C PHE A 23 3.84 -10.58 0.40
N VAL A 24 3.47 -9.82 1.41
CA VAL A 24 4.07 -8.52 1.66
C VAL A 24 5.58 -8.63 1.93
N PRO A 25 6.10 -9.50 2.81
CA PRO A 25 7.54 -9.46 3.16
C PRO A 25 8.49 -9.88 2.02
N ARG A 26 7.99 -10.54 0.96
CA ARG A 26 8.84 -11.09 -0.12
C ARG A 26 9.16 -10.10 -1.24
N TYR A 27 8.46 -8.98 -1.34
CA TYR A 27 8.58 -8.04 -2.47
C TYR A 27 8.95 -6.61 -2.07
N PHE A 28 8.93 -6.25 -0.79
CA PHE A 28 9.26 -4.88 -0.34
C PHE A 28 10.73 -4.67 0.05
N GLY A 29 11.60 -5.64 -0.25
CA GLY A 29 13.06 -5.53 -0.02
C GLY A 29 13.94 -5.88 -1.24
N GLY A 30 13.34 -6.17 -2.39
CA GLY A 30 14.04 -6.64 -3.59
C GLY A 30 13.14 -6.49 -4.81
N ASN A 31 13.74 -6.15 -5.95
CA ASN A 31 13.04 -6.03 -7.22
C ASN A 31 12.15 -7.26 -7.48
N ILE A 32 11.03 -7.03 -8.16
CA ILE A 32 10.06 -8.03 -8.61
C ILE A 32 10.66 -9.23 -9.38
N ASP A 33 11.89 -9.08 -9.87
CA ASP A 33 12.71 -10.05 -10.60
C ASP A 33 13.82 -10.75 -9.76
N GLY A 34 13.98 -10.41 -8.48
CA GLY A 34 15.06 -10.92 -7.62
C GLY A 34 16.36 -10.11 -7.62
N SER A 35 16.38 -8.93 -8.25
CA SER A 35 17.51 -7.97 -8.14
C SER A 35 17.46 -7.14 -6.84
N ALA A 36 18.60 -6.56 -6.46
CA ALA A 36 18.76 -5.70 -5.28
C ALA A 36 17.67 -4.60 -5.19
N ALA A 37 17.25 -4.31 -3.96
CA ALA A 37 16.16 -3.41 -3.56
C ALA A 37 15.89 -2.26 -4.54
N GLY A 38 14.79 -2.38 -5.28
CA GLY A 38 14.25 -1.30 -6.10
C GLY A 38 13.56 -0.23 -5.27
N PRO A 39 13.19 0.90 -5.91
CA PRO A 39 12.35 1.89 -5.25
C PRO A 39 11.03 1.22 -4.84
N GLY A 40 10.56 1.51 -3.63
CA GLY A 40 9.25 1.03 -3.16
C GLY A 40 8.09 1.50 -4.05
N PHE A 41 6.87 1.08 -3.72
CA PHE A 41 5.70 1.41 -4.52
C PHE A 41 5.35 2.89 -4.43
N ASN A 42 5.09 3.54 -5.57
CA ASN A 42 4.60 4.92 -5.57
C ASN A 42 3.12 5.01 -5.14
N ALA A 43 2.35 3.96 -5.40
CA ALA A 43 0.94 3.88 -5.03
C ALA A 43 0.55 2.45 -4.63
N ILE A 44 -0.24 2.33 -3.57
CA ILE A 44 -0.90 1.10 -3.15
C ILE A 44 -2.41 1.35 -3.17
N TYR A 45 -3.12 0.52 -3.93
CA TYR A 45 -4.59 0.47 -3.97
C TYR A 45 -5.05 -0.69 -3.10
N PHE A 46 -5.57 -0.38 -1.92
CA PHE A 46 -5.98 -1.39 -0.94
C PHE A 46 -7.48 -1.61 -0.98
N ASP A 47 -7.87 -2.71 -1.64
CA ASP A 47 -9.26 -3.02 -1.94
C ASP A 47 -9.66 -4.49 -1.63
N PRO A 48 -9.51 -4.96 -0.38
CA PRO A 48 -10.14 -6.20 0.04
C PRO A 48 -11.61 -5.97 0.41
N PHE A 49 -12.35 -7.05 0.67
CA PHE A 49 -13.68 -6.95 1.27
C PHE A 49 -13.64 -6.21 2.61
N SER A 50 -14.82 -5.76 3.07
CA SER A 50 -14.96 -4.88 4.23
C SER A 50 -14.30 -5.45 5.49
N PRO A 51 -13.92 -4.60 6.47
CA PRO A 51 -13.39 -5.06 7.76
C PRO A 51 -14.27 -6.07 8.50
N GLU A 52 -15.58 -6.06 8.28
CA GLU A 52 -16.48 -7.05 8.87
C GLU A 52 -16.42 -8.40 8.15
N THR A 53 -16.11 -8.38 6.85
CA THR A 53 -16.04 -9.58 6.00
C THR A 53 -14.67 -10.25 6.07
N ASN A 54 -13.59 -9.47 6.03
CA ASN A 54 -12.21 -9.98 6.04
C ASN A 54 -11.32 -9.21 7.05
N PRO A 55 -11.64 -9.24 8.35
CA PRO A 55 -10.96 -8.45 9.38
C PRO A 55 -9.43 -8.66 9.44
N GLU A 56 -8.96 -9.85 9.07
CA GLU A 56 -7.55 -10.24 9.07
C GLU A 56 -6.68 -9.40 8.13
N LEU A 57 -7.26 -8.77 7.10
CA LEU A 57 -6.55 -7.87 6.19
C LEU A 57 -6.52 -6.43 6.72
N TRP A 58 -7.36 -6.07 7.68
CA TRP A 58 -7.45 -4.71 8.23
C TRP A 58 -6.72 -4.59 9.58
N THR A 59 -5.57 -5.24 9.70
CA THR A 59 -4.75 -5.22 10.92
C THR A 59 -3.63 -4.20 10.80
N GLU A 60 -3.18 -3.67 11.94
CA GLU A 60 -2.01 -2.79 12.01
C GLU A 60 -0.76 -3.44 11.40
N SER A 61 -0.60 -4.75 11.59
CA SER A 61 0.50 -5.52 10.99
C SER A 61 0.50 -5.43 9.46
N VAL A 62 -0.67 -5.57 8.82
CA VAL A 62 -0.82 -5.44 7.37
C VAL A 62 -0.56 -3.99 6.91
N PHE A 63 -1.02 -2.99 7.67
CA PHE A 63 -0.77 -1.59 7.31
C PHE A 63 0.68 -1.16 7.49
N ARG A 64 1.39 -1.65 8.50
CA ARG A 64 2.84 -1.39 8.66
C ARG A 64 3.63 -1.97 7.49
N GLN A 65 3.30 -3.22 7.18
CA GLN A 65 3.77 -3.92 6.00
C GLN A 65 3.53 -3.16 4.69
N ALA A 66 2.35 -2.56 4.50
CA ALA A 66 2.03 -1.69 3.38
C ALA A 66 2.68 -0.28 3.46
N ALA A 67 3.08 0.18 4.64
CA ALA A 67 3.81 1.44 4.78
C ALA A 67 5.29 1.27 4.43
N ASP A 68 5.92 0.20 4.91
CA ASP A 68 7.32 -0.17 4.60
C ASP A 68 7.53 -0.43 3.11
N ALA A 69 6.47 -0.84 2.43
CA ALA A 69 6.37 -1.05 1.01
C ALA A 69 6.45 0.20 0.13
N LEU A 70 5.99 1.33 0.65
CA LEU A 70 5.88 2.55 -0.14
C LEU A 70 7.25 3.18 -0.33
N ALA A 71 7.50 3.70 -1.53
CA ALA A 71 8.59 4.64 -1.71
C ALA A 71 8.35 5.89 -0.84
N PRO A 72 9.40 6.63 -0.46
CA PRO A 72 9.25 7.95 0.14
C PRO A 72 8.32 8.84 -0.70
N GLY A 73 7.30 9.43 -0.07
CA GLY A 73 6.27 10.22 -0.77
C GLY A 73 5.21 9.40 -1.51
N GLY A 74 5.29 8.07 -1.47
CA GLY A 74 4.29 7.16 -2.00
C GLY A 74 2.95 7.25 -1.28
N SER A 75 1.90 6.81 -1.95
CA SER A 75 0.53 6.91 -1.46
C SER A 75 -0.14 5.55 -1.25
N PHE A 76 -0.98 5.46 -0.24
CA PHE A 76 -1.90 4.36 -0.02
C PHE A 76 -3.32 4.89 -0.07
N THR A 77 -4.21 4.20 -0.76
CA THR A 77 -5.62 4.56 -0.82
C THR A 77 -6.53 3.37 -0.54
N SER A 78 -7.67 3.63 0.11
CA SER A 78 -8.72 2.64 0.31
C SER A 78 -10.10 3.29 0.33
N TYR A 79 -11.11 2.54 -0.12
CA TYR A 79 -12.51 2.96 -0.02
C TYR A 79 -13.02 3.02 1.43
N CYS A 80 -12.37 2.31 2.36
CA CYS A 80 -12.86 2.18 3.73
C CYS A 80 -12.46 3.38 4.58
N VAL A 81 -13.44 4.19 5.00
CA VAL A 81 -13.23 5.41 5.79
C VAL A 81 -13.49 5.25 7.29
N LYS A 82 -13.50 4.00 7.79
CA LYS A 82 -13.75 3.74 9.21
C LYS A 82 -12.64 4.33 10.08
N SER A 83 -13.03 4.91 11.23
CA SER A 83 -12.09 5.50 12.19
C SER A 83 -11.04 4.52 12.69
N ALA A 84 -11.36 3.23 12.82
CA ALA A 84 -10.41 2.19 13.20
C ALA A 84 -9.29 2.03 12.15
N VAL A 85 -9.65 1.92 10.87
CA VAL A 85 -8.69 1.83 9.75
C VAL A 85 -7.79 3.06 9.70
N ARG A 86 -8.38 4.27 9.84
CA ARG A 86 -7.61 5.51 9.93
C ARG A 86 -6.58 5.48 11.06
N ARG A 87 -6.97 5.05 12.26
CA ARG A 87 -6.07 4.96 13.42
C ARG A 87 -4.93 3.96 13.19
N GLN A 88 -5.22 2.81 12.58
CA GLN A 88 -4.18 1.82 12.32
C GLN A 88 -3.20 2.26 11.23
N LEU A 89 -3.67 2.95 10.17
CA LEU A 89 -2.79 3.56 9.17
C LEU A 89 -1.88 4.65 9.79
N GLN A 90 -2.41 5.44 10.72
CA GLN A 90 -1.61 6.41 11.48
C GLN A 90 -0.58 5.72 12.38
N ALA A 91 -0.96 4.64 13.06
CA ALA A 91 -0.05 3.82 13.88
C ALA A 91 1.04 3.12 13.04
N ALA A 92 0.76 2.87 11.75
CA ALA A 92 1.74 2.41 10.77
C ALA A 92 2.67 3.53 10.26
N GLY A 93 2.56 4.76 10.77
CA GLY A 93 3.45 5.87 10.42
C GLY A 93 3.03 6.69 9.19
N LEU A 94 1.84 6.44 8.64
CA LEU A 94 1.34 7.17 7.48
C LEU A 94 0.55 8.43 7.87
N LYS A 95 0.69 9.49 7.07
CA LYS A 95 -0.13 10.69 7.20
C LYS A 95 -1.48 10.51 6.48
N VAL A 96 -2.56 10.33 7.25
CA VAL A 96 -3.89 9.99 6.71
C VAL A 96 -4.81 11.20 6.59
N THR A 97 -5.44 11.36 5.43
CA THR A 97 -6.44 12.39 5.11
C THR A 97 -7.69 11.74 4.49
N ARG A 98 -8.89 12.29 4.77
CA ARG A 98 -10.12 11.93 4.05
C ARG A 98 -10.28 12.83 2.85
N LEU A 99 -10.58 12.25 1.70
CA LEU A 99 -10.85 12.98 0.47
C LEU A 99 -12.28 12.72 0.00
N PRO A 100 -12.91 13.65 -0.74
CA PRO A 100 -14.10 13.35 -1.50
C PRO A 100 -13.85 12.15 -2.41
N GLY A 101 -14.77 11.20 -2.43
CA GLY A 101 -14.68 10.08 -3.35
C GLY A 101 -15.12 10.47 -4.77
N PRO A 102 -14.97 9.56 -5.74
CA PRO A 102 -15.28 9.82 -7.14
C PRO A 102 -16.78 10.08 -7.35
N LEU A 103 -17.11 10.85 -8.41
CA LEU A 103 -18.50 11.15 -8.79
C LEU A 103 -19.29 9.85 -9.01
N GLY A 104 -20.49 9.76 -8.41
CA GLY A 104 -21.34 8.57 -8.47
C GLY A 104 -20.85 7.38 -7.62
N GLY A 105 -19.73 7.54 -6.89
CA GLY A 105 -19.13 6.49 -6.08
C GLY A 105 -19.33 6.68 -4.57
N LYS A 106 -18.33 6.22 -3.80
CA LYS A 106 -18.29 6.44 -2.35
C LYS A 106 -18.19 7.93 -2.06
N ARG A 107 -18.85 8.39 -1.00
CA ARG A 107 -18.81 9.80 -0.58
C ARG A 107 -17.39 10.26 -0.27
N GLU A 108 -16.61 9.38 0.34
CA GLU A 108 -15.24 9.66 0.75
C GLU A 108 -14.35 8.43 0.60
N VAL A 109 -13.05 8.69 0.50
CA VAL A 109 -11.99 7.70 0.50
C VAL A 109 -10.88 8.12 1.46
N LEU A 110 -10.05 7.17 1.90
CA LEU A 110 -8.83 7.49 2.65
C LEU A 110 -7.65 7.60 1.69
N LEU A 111 -6.87 8.65 1.86
CA LEU A 111 -5.53 8.78 1.30
C LEU A 111 -4.53 8.82 2.47
N ALA A 112 -3.49 8.01 2.40
CA ALA A 112 -2.40 7.99 3.35
C ALA A 112 -1.08 8.18 2.61
N LEU A 113 -0.19 9.03 3.13
CA LEU A 113 1.10 9.35 2.51
C LEU A 113 2.24 8.82 3.37
N ALA A 114 3.19 8.12 2.73
CA ALA A 114 4.48 7.81 3.31
C ALA A 114 5.29 9.11 3.42
N LEU A 115 5.76 9.41 4.63
CA LEU A 115 6.56 10.62 4.84
C LEU A 115 7.90 10.48 4.09
N PRO A 116 8.41 11.57 3.49
CA PRO A 116 9.73 11.54 2.90
C PRO A 116 10.77 11.17 3.95
N ALA A 117 11.82 10.44 3.56
CA ALA A 117 12.93 10.15 4.44
C ALA A 117 13.48 11.47 4.97
N THR A 118 13.40 11.68 6.28
CA THR A 118 14.00 12.84 6.93
C THR A 118 15.49 12.79 6.59
N SER A 119 15.99 13.76 5.80
CA SER A 119 17.43 13.93 5.67
C SER A 119 18.00 14.10 7.08
N PRO A 120 19.08 13.39 7.46
CA PRO A 120 19.68 13.61 8.76
C PRO A 120 20.07 15.08 8.81
N SER A 121 19.44 15.81 9.73
CA SER A 121 19.84 17.17 10.05
C SER A 121 21.33 17.16 10.36
N GLY A 122 22.11 17.86 9.55
CA GLY A 122 23.56 17.91 9.66
C GLY A 122 24.00 18.15 11.10
N SER A 123 24.97 17.34 11.54
CA SER A 123 25.80 17.57 12.72
C SER A 123 27.21 17.83 12.24
#